data_AF-A0A950JQH7-F1
#
_entry.id   AF-A0A950JQH7-F1
#
_cell.length_a   1.000
_cell.length_b   1.000
_cell.length_c   1.000
_cell.angle_alpha   90.00
_cell.angle_beta   90.00
_cell.angle_gamma   90.00
#
_symmetry.space_group_name_H-M   'P 1'
#
loop_
_entity.id
_entity.type
_entity.pdbx_description
1 polymer ?
#
loop_
_entity_poly.entity_id
_entity_poly.type
_entity_poly.pdbx_seq_one_letter_code
_entity_poly.pdbx_strand_id
1 'polypeptide(L)'
;MRWANPIEQKILDPACGSGTFLFHAVRNVLAAAEEAGLSLEYRAAEVTKLVNGLDIHPVAVIIARVTYLLALQPVLINRRGAISIPVYLGDAMQLSVTAVLDAQELRVKVPPAPGGNGETTLDFPEVFCRDSMLFDKAIEVIRNASEAGWTRRQVEAQLGQTMHEHFIRTAGLERPKQIGPLEEKGIAELGATYLTYDKLRREGRNSIWSYVARNLSRPLAYTHAGSPWANVVVGNPPWVAYRHMSADLQKRFREISRGENVHVGGKFGTQSDLSALFAVRCAGFYLRAGGRIAFVLPFAALTRGQFEKLRNGSFFSAKIAWEEVWTMDDSVQPLFPVPSCVVFGRRQARAKAMPDKVRAYSGTLPYRDAHEEIADKHLKVQKDAPRPAEGKFTGGSAYREAFRQGATLVPRMLCLVERKSAGRLGTDQAAPFVVSRRSSQEKKPGNCSKAWNIASKRSFFVPCCWARVSCRFGSSVRSRASCPSRIKVTCSTRRLLPIAANRASTAGWRRRSEFGMMIVLRK
;
A
#
# COMPACT_ATOMS: atom_id res chain seq x y z
N MET A 1 17.01 8.71 -11.92
CA MET A 1 17.40 7.55 -12.76
C MET A 1 17.56 8.02 -14.20
N ARG A 2 18.76 8.00 -14.78
CA ARG A 2 18.87 8.18 -16.24
C ARG A 2 18.34 6.91 -16.89
N TRP A 3 17.19 7.01 -17.54
CA TRP A 3 16.61 5.93 -18.33
C TRP A 3 17.47 5.76 -19.58
N ALA A 4 18.40 4.80 -19.54
CA ALA A 4 19.29 4.55 -20.66
C ALA A 4 18.49 3.94 -21.82
N ASN A 5 18.48 4.61 -22.96
CA ASN A 5 17.78 4.24 -24.20
C ASN A 5 16.27 3.93 -24.01
N PRO A 6 15.42 4.95 -23.78
CA PRO A 6 14.00 4.76 -23.49
C PRO A 6 13.21 3.98 -24.54
N ILE A 7 13.58 4.09 -25.82
CA ILE A 7 12.88 3.43 -26.93
C ILE A 7 13.12 1.91 -27.00
N GLU A 8 14.09 1.38 -26.28
CA GLU A 8 14.37 -0.07 -26.23
C GLU A 8 13.90 -0.73 -24.94
N GLN A 9 13.32 0.06 -24.02
CA GLN A 9 13.05 -0.38 -22.67
C GLN A 9 11.57 -0.42 -22.31
N LYS A 10 11.11 -1.60 -21.91
CA LYS A 10 9.76 -1.85 -21.41
C LYS A 10 9.64 -1.43 -19.94
N ILE A 11 8.79 -0.45 -19.67
CA ILE A 11 8.44 0.04 -18.33
C ILE A 11 7.08 -0.51 -17.91
N LEU A 12 7.03 -1.00 -16.68
CA LEU A 12 5.78 -1.32 -15.99
C LEU A 12 5.64 -0.48 -14.72
N ASP A 13 4.49 0.17 -14.57
CA ASP A 13 4.01 0.66 -13.28
C ASP A 13 2.93 -0.29 -12.73
N PRO A 14 3.24 -1.13 -11.73
CA PRO A 14 2.33 -2.15 -11.22
C PRO A 14 1.25 -1.62 -10.25
N ALA A 15 1.29 -0.34 -9.87
CA ALA A 15 0.29 0.32 -9.04
C ALA A 15 0.15 1.78 -9.48
N CYS A 16 -0.35 1.99 -10.69
CA CYS A 16 -0.20 3.25 -11.39
C CYS A 16 -1.05 4.39 -10.84
N GLY A 17 -2.07 4.12 -10.04
CA GLY A 17 -2.94 5.13 -9.47
C GLY A 17 -3.54 6.01 -10.58
N SER A 18 -3.34 7.33 -10.47
CA SER A 18 -3.76 8.30 -11.49
C SER A 18 -2.86 8.37 -12.74
N GLY A 19 -1.78 7.58 -12.79
CA GLY A 19 -0.90 7.46 -13.96
C GLY A 19 0.27 8.46 -14.01
N THR A 20 0.68 9.05 -12.88
CA THR A 20 1.77 10.05 -12.86
C THR A 20 3.10 9.50 -13.38
N PHE A 21 3.53 8.30 -12.95
CA PHE A 21 4.75 7.68 -13.48
C PHE A 21 4.62 7.34 -14.97
N LEU A 22 3.44 6.88 -15.39
CA LEU A 22 3.14 6.60 -16.80
C LEU A 22 3.25 7.86 -17.65
N PHE A 23 2.74 9.00 -17.16
CA PHE A 23 2.83 10.28 -17.85
C PHE A 23 4.28 10.63 -18.18
N HIS A 24 5.15 10.63 -17.17
CA HIS A 24 6.56 10.97 -17.35
C HIS A 24 7.31 9.91 -18.16
N ALA A 25 6.98 8.63 -17.99
CA ALA A 25 7.55 7.57 -18.82
C ALA A 25 7.19 7.77 -20.30
N VAL A 26 5.92 7.99 -20.64
CA VAL A 26 5.49 8.28 -22.00
C VAL A 26 6.26 9.48 -22.58
N ARG A 27 6.37 10.57 -21.82
CA ARG A 27 7.09 11.78 -22.27
C ARG A 27 8.56 11.53 -22.56
N ASN A 28 9.22 10.75 -21.71
CA ASN A 28 10.62 10.39 -21.92
C ASN A 28 10.83 9.48 -23.13
N VAL A 29 9.91 8.54 -23.41
CA VAL A 29 9.98 7.73 -24.64
C VAL A 29 9.76 8.61 -25.87
N LEU A 30 8.79 9.52 -25.84
CA LEU A 30 8.51 10.40 -26.97
C LEU A 30 9.71 11.29 -27.30
N ALA A 31 10.37 11.87 -26.29
CA ALA A 31 11.58 12.64 -26.47
C ALA A 31 12.71 11.79 -27.07
N ALA A 32 12.94 10.58 -26.55
CA ALA A 32 13.96 9.69 -27.09
C ALA A 32 13.64 9.19 -28.52
N ALA A 33 12.36 8.97 -28.83
CA ALA A 33 11.91 8.58 -30.17
C ALA A 33 12.09 9.73 -31.18
N GLU A 34 11.94 10.97 -30.72
CA GLU A 34 12.24 12.15 -31.51
C GLU A 34 13.72 12.29 -31.81
N GLU A 35 14.57 12.18 -30.78
CA GLU A 35 16.03 12.19 -30.93
C GLU A 35 16.53 11.07 -31.86
N ALA A 36 15.87 9.91 -31.83
CA ALA A 36 16.17 8.78 -32.70
C ALA A 36 15.60 8.90 -34.14
N GLY A 37 14.89 9.99 -34.47
CA GLY A 37 14.34 10.21 -35.80
C GLY A 37 13.13 9.35 -36.17
N LEU A 38 12.42 8.76 -35.18
CA LEU A 38 11.21 7.99 -35.45
C LEU A 38 10.10 8.91 -35.98
N SER A 39 9.43 8.50 -37.07
CA SER A 39 8.35 9.28 -37.67
C SER A 39 7.21 9.52 -36.68
N LEU A 40 6.63 10.72 -36.72
CA LEU A 40 5.52 11.12 -35.84
C LEU A 40 4.35 10.12 -35.85
N GLU A 41 4.11 9.49 -37.00
CA GLU A 41 3.00 8.56 -37.20
C GLU A 41 3.13 7.28 -36.38
N TYR A 42 4.36 6.84 -36.12
CA TYR A 42 4.64 5.59 -35.40
C TYR A 42 4.91 5.79 -33.91
N ARG A 43 5.27 7.00 -33.49
CA ARG A 43 5.63 7.30 -32.08
C ARG A 43 4.55 6.87 -31.09
N ALA A 44 3.27 7.14 -31.38
CA ALA A 44 2.17 6.76 -30.50
C ALA A 44 2.08 5.24 -30.31
N ALA A 45 2.13 4.49 -31.42
CA ALA A 45 2.09 3.03 -31.39
C ALA A 45 3.30 2.45 -30.64
N GLU A 46 4.49 3.01 -30.87
CA GLU A 46 5.72 2.52 -30.23
C GLU A 46 5.71 2.72 -28.71
N VAL A 47 5.30 3.91 -28.24
CA VAL A 47 5.14 4.17 -26.81
C VAL A 47 4.19 3.18 -26.14
N THR A 48 3.06 2.86 -26.78
CA THR A 48 2.08 1.91 -26.22
C THR A 48 2.59 0.47 -26.12
N LYS A 49 3.69 0.11 -26.80
CA LYS A 49 4.36 -1.18 -26.63
C LYS A 49 5.37 -1.18 -25.49
N LEU A 50 5.84 0.00 -25.06
CA LEU A 50 6.94 0.15 -24.12
C LEU A 50 6.49 0.53 -22.72
N VAL A 51 5.45 1.34 -22.57
CA VAL A 51 5.04 1.89 -21.26
C VAL A 51 3.67 1.36 -20.87
N ASN A 52 3.62 0.47 -19.88
CA ASN A 52 2.40 -0.19 -19.43
C ASN A 52 2.11 0.08 -17.95
N GLY A 53 0.82 0.06 -17.59
CA GLY A 53 0.36 0.27 -16.22
C GLY A 53 -0.63 -0.79 -15.75
N LEU A 54 -0.58 -1.10 -14.45
CA LEU A 54 -1.56 -1.89 -13.73
C LEU A 54 -2.07 -1.11 -12.52
N ASP A 55 -3.35 -1.25 -12.22
CA ASP A 55 -3.90 -0.86 -10.93
C ASP A 55 -5.03 -1.83 -10.54
N ILE A 56 -5.30 -2.00 -9.25
CA ILE A 56 -6.40 -2.86 -8.77
C ILE A 56 -7.75 -2.11 -8.75
N HIS A 57 -7.73 -0.78 -8.81
CA HIS A 57 -8.92 0.05 -8.71
C HIS A 57 -9.39 0.55 -10.10
N PRO A 58 -10.65 0.29 -10.51
CA PRO A 58 -11.13 0.63 -11.87
C PRO A 58 -11.09 2.13 -12.16
N VAL A 59 -11.44 2.97 -11.17
CA VAL A 59 -11.40 4.44 -11.34
C VAL A 59 -9.97 4.93 -11.54
N ALA A 60 -8.99 4.32 -10.86
CA ALA A 60 -7.59 4.68 -11.02
C ALA A 60 -7.13 4.37 -12.45
N VAL A 61 -7.47 3.18 -12.97
CA VAL A 61 -7.20 2.80 -14.37
C VAL A 61 -7.80 3.79 -15.35
N ILE A 62 -9.05 4.23 -15.16
CA ILE A 62 -9.69 5.21 -16.06
C ILE A 62 -8.92 6.53 -16.03
N ILE A 63 -8.59 7.05 -14.85
CA ILE A 63 -7.82 8.30 -14.71
C ILE A 63 -6.44 8.14 -15.34
N ALA A 64 -5.74 7.04 -15.07
CA ALA A 64 -4.44 6.75 -15.67
C ALA A 64 -4.49 6.65 -17.20
N ARG A 65 -5.56 6.10 -17.80
CA ARG A 65 -5.76 6.11 -19.26
C ARG A 65 -5.92 7.53 -19.81
N VAL A 66 -6.68 8.38 -19.13
CA VAL A 66 -6.80 9.80 -19.50
C VAL A 66 -5.45 10.51 -19.39
N THR A 67 -4.75 10.33 -18.27
CA THR A 67 -3.39 10.85 -18.05
C THR A 67 -2.41 10.38 -19.13
N TYR A 68 -2.49 9.10 -19.54
CA TYR A 68 -1.68 8.54 -20.62
C TYR A 68 -2.00 9.20 -21.96
N LEU A 69 -3.28 9.42 -22.27
CA LEU A 69 -3.70 10.13 -23.49
C LEU A 69 -3.19 11.58 -23.51
N LEU A 70 -3.27 12.27 -22.38
CA LEU A 70 -2.67 13.59 -22.21
C LEU A 70 -1.16 13.54 -22.43
N ALA A 71 -0.50 12.45 -22.00
CA ALA A 71 0.92 12.21 -22.27
C ALA A 71 1.23 11.87 -23.74
N LEU A 72 0.26 11.44 -24.54
CA LEU A 72 0.43 11.19 -25.98
C LEU A 72 0.08 12.40 -26.87
N GLN A 73 -0.48 13.48 -26.29
CA GLN A 73 -1.10 14.57 -27.04
C GLN A 73 -0.30 15.09 -28.27
N PRO A 74 1.04 15.31 -28.24
CA PRO A 74 1.78 15.82 -29.38
C PRO A 74 1.83 14.91 -30.60
N VAL A 75 1.70 13.59 -30.40
CA VAL A 75 1.81 12.60 -31.49
C VAL A 75 0.46 11.99 -31.86
N LEU A 76 -0.58 12.24 -31.04
CA LEU A 76 -1.86 11.54 -31.16
C LEU A 76 -2.63 11.90 -32.44
N ILE A 77 -2.50 13.13 -32.93
CA ILE A 77 -3.18 13.63 -34.14
C ILE A 77 -2.62 12.96 -35.40
N ASN A 78 -1.29 12.76 -35.45
CA ASN A 78 -0.60 12.20 -36.61
C ASN A 78 -0.50 10.67 -36.57
N ARG A 79 -1.08 10.01 -35.55
CA ARG A 79 -0.91 8.57 -35.37
C ARG A 79 -1.47 7.79 -36.56
N ARG A 80 -0.76 6.74 -36.96
CA ARG A 80 -1.27 5.79 -37.95
C ARG A 80 -2.04 4.66 -37.26
N GLY A 81 -3.31 4.52 -37.64
CA GLY A 81 -4.18 3.44 -37.16
C GLY A 81 -4.72 3.62 -35.74
N ALA A 82 -5.38 2.56 -35.26
CA ALA A 82 -5.90 2.53 -33.90
C ALA A 82 -4.78 2.18 -32.91
N ILE A 83 -4.79 2.83 -31.74
CA ILE A 83 -3.90 2.51 -30.62
C ILE A 83 -4.74 2.05 -29.43
N SER A 84 -4.20 1.11 -28.66
CA SER A 84 -4.77 0.69 -27.38
C SER A 84 -3.94 1.26 -26.25
N ILE A 85 -4.59 1.84 -25.23
CA ILE A 85 -3.89 2.43 -24.09
C ILE A 85 -3.58 1.31 -23.08
N PRO A 86 -2.29 0.99 -22.85
CA PRO A 86 -1.86 -0.21 -22.14
C PRO A 86 -1.89 -0.03 -20.61
N VAL A 87 -3.01 0.48 -20.11
CA VAL A 87 -3.29 0.60 -18.67
C VAL A 87 -4.43 -0.34 -18.36
N TYR A 88 -4.14 -1.34 -17.53
CA TYR A 88 -5.07 -2.43 -17.26
C TYR A 88 -5.42 -2.49 -15.79
N LEU A 89 -6.61 -2.99 -15.55
CA LEU A 89 -7.01 -3.35 -14.22
C LEU A 89 -6.39 -4.70 -13.88
N GLY A 90 -5.79 -4.84 -12.70
CA GLY A 90 -5.23 -6.10 -12.24
C GLY A 90 -4.55 -6.09 -10.88
N ASP A 91 -4.49 -7.27 -10.25
CA ASP A 91 -3.79 -7.49 -8.99
C ASP A 91 -2.30 -7.80 -9.25
N ALA A 92 -1.46 -6.78 -9.17
CA ALA A 92 -0.03 -6.92 -9.41
C ALA A 92 0.69 -7.84 -8.40
N MET A 93 0.12 -8.13 -7.23
CA MET A 93 0.71 -9.08 -6.27
C MET A 93 0.28 -10.52 -6.53
N GLN A 94 -0.72 -10.72 -7.40
CA GLN A 94 -1.33 -12.02 -7.73
C GLN A 94 -1.72 -12.80 -6.47
N LEU A 95 -2.30 -12.14 -5.46
CA LEU A 95 -2.66 -12.76 -4.18
C LEU A 95 -3.81 -13.78 -4.31
N SER A 96 -4.51 -13.77 -5.44
CA SER A 96 -5.65 -14.65 -5.71
C SER A 96 -5.32 -15.75 -6.74
N VAL A 97 -4.13 -15.74 -7.32
CA VAL A 97 -3.70 -16.79 -8.25
C VAL A 97 -3.11 -17.93 -7.44
N THR A 98 -3.87 -19.02 -7.31
CA THR A 98 -3.33 -20.28 -6.80
C THR A 98 -2.56 -20.93 -7.95
N ALA A 99 -1.26 -20.66 -8.07
CA ALA A 99 -0.42 -21.39 -9.01
C ALA A 99 -0.30 -22.85 -8.52
N VAL A 100 -1.08 -23.76 -9.10
CA VAL A 100 -0.88 -25.20 -8.92
C VAL A 100 0.20 -25.62 -9.91
N LEU A 101 1.19 -26.36 -9.40
CA LEU A 101 2.55 -26.53 -9.91
C LEU A 101 2.73 -27.26 -11.27
N ASP A 102 1.70 -27.39 -12.12
CA ASP A 102 1.83 -28.08 -13.41
C ASP A 102 1.17 -27.40 -14.62
N ALA A 103 0.37 -26.35 -14.43
CA ALA A 103 -0.12 -25.49 -15.50
C ALA A 103 -0.46 -24.13 -14.90
N GLN A 104 0.02 -23.02 -15.46
CA GLN A 104 -0.30 -21.67 -14.95
C GLN A 104 -1.74 -21.28 -15.35
N GLU A 105 -2.71 -22.04 -14.87
CA GLU A 105 -4.14 -21.76 -15.02
C GLU A 105 -4.57 -20.67 -14.04
N LEU A 106 -5.34 -19.70 -14.55
CA LEU A 106 -5.95 -18.68 -13.72
C LEU A 106 -7.25 -19.22 -13.11
N ARG A 107 -7.21 -19.59 -11.84
CA ARG A 107 -8.38 -20.02 -11.07
C ARG A 107 -8.98 -18.89 -10.26
N VAL A 108 -10.21 -18.51 -10.54
CA VAL A 108 -10.98 -17.50 -9.81
C VAL A 108 -11.95 -18.18 -8.85
N LYS A 109 -11.76 -18.00 -7.53
CA LYS A 109 -12.70 -18.47 -6.51
C LYS A 109 -13.92 -17.55 -6.46
N VAL A 110 -15.10 -18.13 -6.66
CA VAL A 110 -16.39 -17.46 -6.51
C VAL A 110 -16.88 -17.67 -5.07
N PRO A 111 -17.15 -16.60 -4.29
CA PRO A 111 -17.71 -16.74 -2.95
C PRO A 111 -19.02 -17.55 -3.00
N PRO A 112 -19.38 -18.30 -1.95
CA PRO A 112 -20.65 -19.01 -1.93
C PRO A 112 -21.84 -18.03 -1.94
N ALA A 113 -23.02 -18.52 -2.35
CA ALA A 113 -24.26 -17.77 -2.17
C ALA A 113 -24.55 -17.59 -0.66
N PRO A 114 -25.33 -16.57 -0.25
CA PRO A 114 -25.73 -16.41 1.14
C PRO A 114 -26.37 -17.71 1.68
N GLY A 115 -25.76 -18.34 2.69
CA GLY A 115 -26.23 -19.62 3.26
C GLY A 115 -25.82 -20.88 2.48
N GLY A 116 -25.05 -20.75 1.40
CA GLY A 116 -24.53 -21.88 0.63
C GLY A 116 -23.19 -22.39 1.14
N ASN A 117 -22.98 -23.70 1.04
CA ASN A 117 -21.70 -24.35 1.33
C ASN A 117 -21.11 -24.85 0.00
N GLY A 118 -19.90 -24.44 -0.35
CA GLY A 118 -19.19 -24.93 -1.54
C GLY A 118 -18.17 -23.94 -2.12
N GLU A 119 -17.07 -24.45 -2.66
CA GLU A 119 -16.11 -23.66 -3.45
C GLU A 119 -16.47 -23.75 -4.93
N THR A 120 -17.07 -22.70 -5.49
CA THR A 120 -17.23 -22.57 -6.96
C THR A 120 -16.00 -21.90 -7.54
N THR A 121 -15.50 -22.38 -8.67
CA THR A 121 -14.32 -21.83 -9.33
C THR A 121 -14.56 -21.61 -10.82
N LEU A 122 -13.92 -20.58 -11.37
CA LEU A 122 -13.83 -20.32 -12.81
C LEU A 122 -12.37 -20.48 -13.22
N ASP A 123 -12.10 -21.37 -14.16
CA ASP A 123 -10.75 -21.71 -14.60
C ASP A 123 -10.47 -21.13 -15.98
N PHE A 124 -9.43 -20.32 -16.09
CA PHE A 124 -9.04 -19.69 -17.35
C PHE A 124 -7.68 -20.26 -17.78
N PRO A 125 -7.61 -20.90 -18.97
CA PRO A 125 -6.38 -21.53 -19.44
C PRO A 125 -5.31 -20.49 -19.73
N GLU A 126 -4.06 -20.87 -19.47
CA GLU A 126 -2.90 -20.03 -19.70
C GLU A 126 -2.81 -19.53 -21.16
N VAL A 127 -3.20 -20.37 -22.13
CA VAL A 127 -3.16 -20.05 -23.57
C VAL A 127 -3.97 -18.80 -23.90
N PHE A 128 -5.10 -18.58 -23.22
CA PHE A 128 -5.89 -17.37 -23.37
C PHE A 128 -5.34 -16.23 -22.50
N CYS A 129 -4.91 -16.50 -21.26
CA CYS A 129 -4.44 -15.46 -20.34
C CYS A 129 -3.13 -14.78 -20.77
N ARG A 130 -2.29 -15.46 -21.56
CA ARG A 130 -1.02 -14.92 -22.07
C ARG A 130 -1.20 -13.75 -23.04
N ASP A 131 -2.26 -13.76 -23.82
CA ASP A 131 -2.54 -12.70 -24.79
C ASP A 131 -3.78 -11.91 -24.35
N SER A 132 -3.53 -10.65 -23.95
CA SER A 132 -4.57 -9.77 -23.45
C SER A 132 -5.74 -9.56 -24.41
N MET A 133 -5.47 -9.49 -25.71
CA MET A 133 -6.48 -9.25 -26.74
C MET A 133 -7.26 -10.54 -27.02
N LEU A 134 -6.58 -11.68 -27.08
CA LEU A 134 -7.23 -12.98 -27.22
C LEU A 134 -8.15 -13.27 -26.01
N PHE A 135 -7.67 -13.00 -24.80
CA PHE A 135 -8.43 -13.15 -23.58
C PHE A 135 -9.71 -12.31 -23.59
N ASP A 136 -9.63 -11.04 -24.00
CA ASP A 136 -10.80 -10.15 -24.06
C ASP A 136 -11.85 -10.67 -25.03
N LYS A 137 -11.43 -11.08 -26.23
CA LYS A 137 -12.32 -11.69 -27.22
C LYS A 137 -12.96 -12.97 -26.68
N ALA A 138 -12.20 -13.83 -25.99
CA ALA A 138 -12.74 -15.05 -25.39
C ALA A 138 -13.78 -14.75 -24.29
N ILE A 139 -13.54 -13.75 -23.45
CA ILE A 139 -14.51 -13.29 -22.45
C ILE A 139 -15.77 -12.71 -23.11
N GLU A 140 -15.63 -11.99 -24.22
CA GLU A 140 -16.77 -11.50 -25.00
C GLU A 140 -17.58 -12.64 -25.61
N VAL A 141 -16.92 -13.66 -26.16
CA VAL A 141 -17.58 -14.88 -26.65
C VAL A 141 -18.37 -15.55 -25.52
N ILE A 142 -17.77 -15.78 -24.35
CA ILE A 142 -18.43 -16.39 -23.19
C ILE A 142 -19.65 -15.55 -22.74
N ARG A 143 -19.52 -14.23 -22.68
CA ARG A 143 -20.60 -13.33 -22.27
C ARG A 143 -21.76 -13.36 -23.26
N ASN A 144 -21.47 -13.17 -24.55
CA ASN A 144 -22.49 -13.13 -25.61
C ASN A 144 -23.17 -14.49 -25.78
N ALA A 145 -22.39 -15.58 -25.70
CA ALA A 145 -22.90 -16.95 -25.76
C ALA A 145 -23.83 -17.25 -24.59
N SER A 146 -23.49 -16.79 -23.39
CA SER A 146 -24.37 -16.94 -22.23
C SER A 146 -25.66 -16.18 -22.50
N GLU A 147 -25.58 -14.87 -22.82
CA GLU A 147 -26.75 -14.03 -23.14
C GLU A 147 -27.69 -14.68 -24.17
N ALA A 148 -27.12 -15.29 -25.21
CA ALA A 148 -27.83 -15.97 -26.28
C ALA A 148 -28.21 -17.45 -25.98
N GLY A 149 -27.84 -18.00 -24.83
CA GLY A 149 -28.20 -19.35 -24.40
C GLY A 149 -27.50 -20.48 -25.16
N TRP A 150 -26.26 -20.27 -25.61
CA TRP A 150 -25.53 -21.25 -26.42
C TRP A 150 -25.16 -22.51 -25.63
N THR A 151 -24.97 -23.61 -26.37
CA THR A 151 -24.42 -24.86 -25.82
C THR A 151 -22.89 -24.79 -25.69
N ARG A 152 -22.30 -25.62 -24.82
CA ARG A 152 -20.84 -25.73 -24.67
C ARG A 152 -20.12 -25.94 -26.00
N ARG A 153 -20.66 -26.82 -26.86
CA ARG A 153 -20.07 -27.13 -28.17
C ARG A 153 -20.04 -25.92 -29.11
N GLN A 154 -21.08 -25.09 -29.09
CA GLN A 154 -21.12 -23.84 -29.88
C GLN A 154 -20.08 -22.84 -29.37
N VAL A 155 -19.91 -22.73 -28.05
CA VAL A 155 -18.90 -21.86 -27.44
C VAL A 155 -17.49 -22.32 -27.79
N GLU A 156 -17.20 -23.61 -27.66
CA GLU A 156 -15.89 -24.18 -28.02
C GLU A 156 -15.55 -23.94 -29.50
N ALA A 157 -16.51 -24.13 -30.40
CA ALA A 157 -16.33 -23.84 -31.82
C ALA A 157 -16.02 -22.35 -32.08
N GLN A 158 -16.77 -21.43 -31.45
CA GLN A 158 -16.54 -19.99 -31.59
C GLN A 158 -15.22 -19.54 -30.97
N LEU A 159 -14.81 -20.12 -29.84
CA LEU A 159 -13.50 -19.85 -29.22
C LEU A 159 -12.36 -20.30 -30.14
N GLY A 160 -12.49 -21.48 -30.77
CA GLY A 160 -11.53 -21.97 -31.75
C GLY A 160 -11.41 -21.03 -32.96
N GLN A 161 -12.52 -20.58 -33.52
CA GLN A 161 -12.52 -19.61 -34.62
C GLN A 161 -11.89 -18.28 -34.21
N THR A 162 -12.25 -17.76 -33.04
CA THR A 162 -11.72 -16.50 -32.50
C THR A 162 -10.20 -16.56 -32.31
N MET A 163 -9.70 -17.68 -31.80
CA MET A 163 -8.26 -17.93 -31.64
C MET A 163 -7.56 -18.01 -32.99
N HIS A 164 -8.14 -18.73 -33.94
CA HIS A 164 -7.61 -18.87 -35.29
C HIS A 164 -7.47 -17.51 -36.00
N GLU A 165 -8.53 -16.70 -35.99
CA GLU A 165 -8.53 -15.34 -36.55
C GLU A 165 -7.51 -14.43 -35.85
N HIS A 166 -7.36 -14.57 -34.53
CA HIS A 166 -6.39 -13.81 -33.76
C HIS A 166 -4.94 -14.15 -34.14
N PHE A 167 -4.62 -15.42 -34.33
CA PHE A 167 -3.27 -15.82 -34.75
C PHE A 167 -2.92 -15.33 -36.16
N ILE A 168 -3.87 -15.37 -37.10
CA ILE A 168 -3.67 -14.81 -38.45
C ILE A 168 -3.32 -13.32 -38.37
N ARG A 169 -4.08 -12.54 -37.60
CA ARG A 169 -3.88 -11.09 -37.50
C ARG A 169 -2.59 -10.70 -36.76
N THR A 170 -2.21 -11.46 -35.74
CA THR A 170 -1.14 -11.05 -34.81
C THR A 170 0.24 -11.52 -35.26
N ALA A 171 0.32 -12.67 -35.95
CA ALA A 171 1.59 -13.25 -36.36
C ALA A 171 2.04 -12.86 -37.77
N GLY A 172 1.19 -12.16 -38.56
CA GLY A 172 1.49 -11.83 -39.96
C GLY A 172 1.79 -13.06 -40.83
N LEU A 173 1.37 -14.25 -40.38
CA LEU A 173 1.65 -15.51 -41.06
C LEU A 173 0.75 -15.64 -42.29
N GLU A 174 1.36 -15.88 -43.45
CA GLU A 174 0.64 -16.23 -44.69
C GLU A 174 -0.13 -17.56 -44.58
N ARG A 175 0.16 -18.38 -43.55
CA ARG A 175 -0.54 -19.63 -43.26
C ARG A 175 -0.85 -19.75 -41.77
N PRO A 176 -2.07 -20.18 -41.40
CA PRO A 176 -2.48 -20.27 -40.01
C PRO A 176 -1.60 -21.25 -39.22
N LYS A 177 -1.23 -20.88 -37.99
CA LYS A 177 -0.73 -21.85 -37.02
C LYS A 177 -1.88 -22.83 -36.76
N GLN A 178 -1.66 -24.13 -37.02
CA GLN A 178 -2.65 -25.14 -36.64
C GLN A 178 -2.88 -25.07 -35.13
N ILE A 179 -4.15 -25.17 -34.72
CA ILE A 179 -4.51 -25.30 -33.31
C ILE A 179 -3.81 -26.56 -32.82
N GLY A 180 -2.86 -26.40 -31.90
CA GLY A 180 -2.13 -27.51 -31.33
C GLY A 180 -2.90 -28.16 -30.19
N PRO A 181 -2.40 -29.29 -29.67
CA PRO A 181 -3.02 -29.99 -28.53
C PRO A 181 -3.21 -29.11 -27.29
N LEU A 182 -2.32 -28.13 -27.07
CA LEU A 182 -2.41 -27.18 -25.97
C LEU A 182 -3.56 -26.19 -26.16
N GLU A 183 -3.72 -25.66 -27.38
CA GLU A 183 -4.80 -24.76 -27.72
C GLU A 183 -6.17 -25.47 -27.70
N GLU A 184 -6.27 -26.71 -28.18
CA GLU A 184 -7.49 -27.54 -28.10
C GLU A 184 -7.90 -27.80 -26.64
N LYS A 185 -6.93 -28.18 -25.79
CA LYS A 185 -7.16 -28.37 -24.35
C LYS A 185 -7.67 -27.07 -23.71
N GLY A 186 -7.04 -25.94 -24.02
CA GLY A 186 -7.47 -24.64 -23.51
C GLY A 186 -8.89 -24.25 -23.96
N ILE A 187 -9.28 -24.56 -25.19
CA ILE A 187 -10.65 -24.33 -25.68
C ILE A 187 -11.65 -25.18 -24.87
N ALA A 188 -11.36 -26.45 -24.65
CA ALA A 188 -12.22 -27.35 -23.88
C ALA A 188 -12.38 -26.90 -22.41
N GLU A 189 -11.30 -26.43 -21.79
CA GLU A 189 -11.30 -25.88 -20.44
C GLU A 189 -12.14 -24.60 -20.34
N LEU A 190 -12.01 -23.65 -21.28
CA LEU A 190 -12.89 -22.50 -21.32
C LEU A 190 -14.35 -22.88 -21.57
N GLY A 191 -14.60 -23.92 -22.37
CA GLY A 191 -15.94 -24.50 -22.55
C GLY A 191 -16.55 -25.02 -21.25
N ALA A 192 -15.74 -25.60 -20.35
CA ALA A 192 -16.17 -25.97 -19.01
C ALA A 192 -16.44 -24.74 -18.12
N THR A 193 -15.55 -23.74 -18.17
CA THR A 193 -15.73 -22.48 -17.44
C THR A 193 -16.97 -21.69 -17.88
N TYR A 194 -17.33 -21.77 -19.15
CA TYR A 194 -18.58 -21.21 -19.68
C TYR A 194 -19.82 -21.77 -18.96
N LEU A 195 -19.88 -23.08 -18.68
CA LEU A 195 -21.02 -23.69 -18.00
C LEU A 195 -21.22 -23.09 -16.60
N THR A 196 -20.13 -22.93 -15.87
CA THR A 196 -20.13 -22.32 -14.54
C THR A 196 -20.49 -20.83 -14.62
N TYR A 197 -19.94 -20.11 -15.60
CA TYR A 197 -20.26 -18.70 -15.84
C TYR A 197 -21.74 -18.49 -16.16
N ASP A 198 -22.32 -19.32 -17.04
CA ASP A 198 -23.73 -19.25 -17.42
C ASP A 198 -24.65 -19.57 -16.23
N LYS A 199 -24.30 -20.58 -15.42
CA LYS A 199 -25.00 -20.86 -14.15
C LYS A 199 -25.01 -19.64 -13.23
N LEU A 200 -23.85 -19.03 -13.00
CA LEU A 200 -23.74 -17.83 -12.15
C LEU A 200 -24.54 -16.65 -12.70
N ARG A 201 -24.66 -16.52 -14.03
CA ARG A 201 -25.55 -15.51 -14.63
C ARG A 201 -27.01 -15.79 -14.35
N ARG A 202 -27.47 -17.02 -14.58
CA ARG A 202 -28.87 -17.39 -14.36
C ARG A 202 -29.28 -17.21 -12.90
N GLU A 203 -28.33 -17.36 -11.97
CA GLU A 203 -28.49 -17.08 -10.54
C GLU A 203 -28.46 -15.57 -10.18
N GLY A 204 -28.25 -14.66 -11.15
CA GLY A 204 -28.12 -13.22 -10.90
C GLY A 204 -26.77 -12.81 -10.28
N ARG A 205 -25.77 -13.68 -10.34
CA ARG A 205 -24.47 -13.55 -9.67
C ARG A 205 -23.31 -13.29 -10.62
N ASN A 206 -23.53 -12.89 -11.87
CA ASN A 206 -22.49 -12.80 -12.91
C ASN A 206 -21.82 -11.43 -13.10
N SER A 207 -22.27 -10.39 -12.41
CA SER A 207 -21.95 -9.00 -12.79
C SER A 207 -20.46 -8.66 -12.78
N ILE A 208 -19.64 -9.44 -12.08
CA ILE A 208 -18.22 -9.13 -11.87
C ILE A 208 -17.23 -10.15 -12.44
N TRP A 209 -17.65 -11.32 -12.92
CA TRP A 209 -16.67 -12.40 -13.20
C TRP A 209 -15.82 -12.14 -14.44
N SER A 210 -16.42 -11.62 -15.52
CA SER A 210 -15.68 -11.20 -16.72
C SER A 210 -14.66 -10.12 -16.38
N TYR A 211 -15.04 -9.20 -15.51
CA TYR A 211 -14.18 -8.15 -14.99
C TYR A 211 -13.06 -8.72 -14.11
N VAL A 212 -13.36 -9.57 -13.12
CA VAL A 212 -12.37 -10.23 -12.25
C VAL A 212 -11.38 -11.06 -13.07
N ALA A 213 -11.84 -11.81 -14.06
CA ALA A 213 -11.01 -12.64 -14.92
C ALA A 213 -10.06 -11.78 -15.78
N ARG A 214 -10.55 -10.68 -16.35
CA ARG A 214 -9.69 -9.70 -17.04
C ARG A 214 -8.65 -9.12 -16.08
N ASN A 215 -9.02 -8.86 -14.84
CA ASN A 215 -8.11 -8.26 -13.87
C ASN A 215 -7.00 -9.20 -13.43
N LEU A 216 -7.30 -10.48 -13.29
CA LEU A 216 -6.31 -11.44 -12.82
C LEU A 216 -5.43 -11.94 -13.98
N SER A 217 -5.91 -11.92 -15.23
CA SER A 217 -5.12 -12.35 -16.40
C SER A 217 -4.08 -11.33 -16.86
N ARG A 218 -4.32 -10.03 -16.70
CA ARG A 218 -3.40 -8.98 -17.18
C ARG A 218 -2.03 -9.00 -16.52
N PRO A 219 -1.91 -9.16 -15.18
CA PRO A 219 -0.63 -9.42 -14.53
C PRO A 219 0.08 -10.67 -15.07
N LEU A 220 -0.66 -11.73 -15.42
CA LEU A 220 -0.08 -12.96 -15.96
C LEU A 220 0.58 -12.75 -17.33
N ALA A 221 0.01 -11.90 -18.20
CA ALA A 221 0.63 -11.55 -19.48
C ALA A 221 2.03 -10.92 -19.33
N TYR A 222 2.33 -10.29 -18.19
CA TYR A 222 3.65 -9.75 -17.86
C TYR A 222 4.55 -10.73 -17.09
N THR A 223 3.97 -11.82 -16.62
CA THR A 223 4.63 -12.87 -15.84
C THR A 223 4.92 -14.04 -16.76
N HIS A 224 6.13 -14.12 -17.29
CA HIS A 224 6.48 -15.20 -18.22
C HIS A 224 7.49 -16.15 -17.59
N ALA A 225 7.22 -17.46 -17.67
CA ALA A 225 8.05 -18.54 -17.11
C ALA A 225 9.49 -18.55 -17.66
N GLY A 226 9.73 -18.03 -18.87
CA GLY A 226 11.06 -17.91 -19.47
C GLY A 226 11.78 -16.58 -19.24
N SER A 227 11.05 -15.45 -19.23
CA SER A 227 11.62 -14.12 -19.00
C SER A 227 10.53 -13.08 -18.75
N PRO A 228 10.47 -12.46 -17.55
CA PRO A 228 9.57 -11.34 -17.27
C PRO A 228 9.64 -10.21 -18.31
N TRP A 229 8.53 -9.51 -18.52
CA TRP A 229 8.37 -8.56 -19.62
C TRP A 229 9.18 -7.25 -19.44
N ALA A 230 9.25 -6.70 -18.22
CA ALA A 230 9.74 -5.35 -17.99
C ALA A 230 11.28 -5.26 -17.90
N ASN A 231 11.87 -4.25 -18.55
CA ASN A 231 13.24 -3.78 -18.26
C ASN A 231 13.27 -3.01 -16.95
N VAL A 232 12.20 -2.25 -16.70
CA VAL A 232 12.13 -1.26 -15.64
C VAL A 232 10.78 -1.39 -14.95
N VAL A 233 10.80 -1.54 -13.63
CA VAL A 233 9.60 -1.50 -12.80
C VAL A 233 9.68 -0.26 -11.92
N VAL A 234 8.67 0.61 -12.00
CA VAL A 234 8.61 1.85 -11.21
C VAL A 234 7.26 2.01 -10.55
N GLY A 235 7.16 2.82 -9.49
CA GLY A 235 5.85 3.25 -9.00
C GLY A 235 5.84 3.72 -7.55
N ASN A 236 4.63 3.88 -7.03
CA ASN A 236 4.36 4.17 -5.63
C ASN A 236 3.46 3.08 -5.03
N PRO A 237 4.02 1.99 -4.48
CA PRO A 237 3.23 0.88 -3.93
C PRO A 237 2.30 1.32 -2.79
N PRO A 238 1.23 0.54 -2.51
CA PRO A 238 0.31 0.85 -1.42
C PRO A 238 0.98 0.73 -0.04
N TRP A 239 0.87 1.79 0.78
CA TRP A 239 1.42 1.83 2.14
C TRP A 239 0.35 1.40 3.14
N VAL A 240 0.28 0.10 3.40
CA VAL A 240 -0.74 -0.49 4.28
C VAL A 240 -0.09 -1.36 5.33
N ALA A 241 -0.19 -0.93 6.59
CA ALA A 241 0.28 -1.73 7.71
C ALA A 241 -0.64 -2.94 7.92
N TYR A 242 -0.04 -4.08 8.27
CA TYR A 242 -0.68 -5.37 8.50
C TYR A 242 -1.98 -5.29 9.33
N ARG A 243 -1.98 -4.50 10.40
CA ARG A 243 -3.15 -4.31 11.30
C ARG A 243 -4.39 -3.66 10.64
N HIS A 244 -4.22 -3.01 9.49
CA HIS A 244 -5.30 -2.35 8.76
C HIS A 244 -5.83 -3.23 7.60
N MET A 245 -5.23 -4.40 7.38
CA MET A 245 -5.70 -5.37 6.39
C MET A 245 -6.89 -6.18 6.93
N SER A 246 -7.77 -6.63 6.03
CA SER A 246 -8.83 -7.61 6.35
C SER A 246 -8.24 -8.94 6.81
N ALA A 247 -9.02 -9.77 7.52
CA ALA A 247 -8.55 -11.06 8.02
C ALA A 247 -8.02 -12.00 6.91
N ASP A 248 -8.69 -12.03 5.76
CA ASP A 248 -8.28 -12.84 4.61
C ASP A 248 -6.97 -12.34 4.00
N LEU A 249 -6.85 -11.02 3.80
CA LEU A 249 -5.63 -10.40 3.28
C LEU A 249 -4.46 -10.61 4.25
N GLN A 250 -4.72 -10.49 5.55
CA GLN A 250 -3.77 -10.78 6.61
C GLN A 250 -3.21 -12.20 6.53
N LYS A 251 -4.06 -13.21 6.33
CA LYS A 251 -3.64 -14.61 6.18
C LYS A 251 -2.71 -14.78 4.98
N ARG A 252 -3.16 -14.33 3.79
CA ARG A 252 -2.39 -14.44 2.54
C ARG A 252 -1.07 -13.67 2.60
N PHE A 253 -1.10 -12.45 3.16
CA PHE A 253 0.10 -11.63 3.36
C PHE A 253 1.15 -12.36 4.18
N ARG A 254 0.77 -13.02 5.28
CA ARG A 254 1.72 -13.77 6.12
C ARG A 254 2.32 -14.95 5.36
N GLU A 255 1.49 -15.73 4.66
CA GLU A 255 1.92 -16.91 3.91
C GLU A 255 2.94 -16.51 2.84
N ILE A 256 2.61 -15.52 2.00
CA ILE A 256 3.47 -15.09 0.89
C ILE A 256 4.71 -14.35 1.42
N SER A 257 4.58 -13.49 2.43
CA SER A 257 5.74 -12.78 3.00
C SER A 257 6.79 -13.73 3.60
N ARG A 258 6.35 -14.87 4.14
CA ARG A 258 7.27 -15.93 4.62
C ARG A 258 7.93 -16.64 3.45
N GLY A 259 7.15 -17.03 2.43
CA GLY A 259 7.67 -17.67 1.22
C GLY A 259 8.71 -16.81 0.49
N GLU A 260 8.51 -15.50 0.44
CA GLU A 260 9.43 -14.56 -0.21
C GLU A 260 10.64 -14.14 0.66
N ASN A 261 10.73 -14.60 1.91
CA ASN A 261 11.74 -14.15 2.88
C ASN A 261 11.72 -12.61 3.12
N VAL A 262 10.52 -12.02 3.14
CA VAL A 262 10.30 -10.59 3.43
C VAL A 262 9.86 -10.37 4.89
N HIS A 263 9.32 -11.42 5.53
CA HIS A 263 8.82 -11.35 6.89
C HIS A 263 9.95 -11.36 7.94
N VAL A 264 9.92 -10.40 8.89
CA VAL A 264 10.90 -10.27 9.98
C VAL A 264 10.45 -10.99 11.28
N GLY A 265 9.18 -11.39 11.40
CA GLY A 265 8.68 -12.16 12.56
C GLY A 265 8.64 -11.40 13.89
N GLY A 266 8.30 -12.12 14.97
CA GLY A 266 8.38 -11.64 16.35
C GLY A 266 7.61 -10.35 16.65
N LYS A 267 8.25 -9.42 17.36
CA LYS A 267 7.68 -8.12 17.81
C LYS A 267 7.30 -7.19 16.65
N PHE A 268 7.77 -7.44 15.43
CA PHE A 268 7.54 -6.62 14.25
C PHE A 268 6.47 -7.17 13.32
N GLY A 269 5.92 -8.37 13.60
CA GLY A 269 4.94 -9.02 12.73
C GLY A 269 3.68 -8.18 12.45
N THR A 270 3.16 -7.46 13.46
CA THR A 270 1.97 -6.60 13.30
C THR A 270 2.26 -5.24 12.66
N GLN A 271 3.53 -4.87 12.56
CA GLN A 271 4.00 -3.62 11.93
C GLN A 271 4.52 -3.84 10.51
N SER A 272 4.49 -5.08 10.01
CA SER A 272 4.82 -5.39 8.62
C SER A 272 3.95 -4.56 7.67
N ASP A 273 4.54 -4.10 6.58
CA ASP A 273 3.91 -3.20 5.63
C ASP A 273 3.78 -3.85 4.25
N LEU A 274 2.64 -3.62 3.58
CA LEU A 274 2.37 -4.16 2.26
C LEU A 274 3.38 -3.71 1.21
N SER A 275 3.89 -2.49 1.32
CA SER A 275 4.81 -1.90 0.34
C SER A 275 6.09 -2.72 0.15
N ALA A 276 6.61 -3.33 1.22
CA ALA A 276 7.77 -4.21 1.15
C ALA A 276 7.49 -5.47 0.34
N LEU A 277 6.38 -6.16 0.66
CA LEU A 277 5.98 -7.36 -0.06
C LEU A 277 5.66 -7.04 -1.52
N PHE A 278 4.93 -5.95 -1.77
CA PHE A 278 4.56 -5.50 -3.10
C PHE A 278 5.80 -5.28 -3.97
N ALA A 279 6.79 -4.54 -3.46
CA ALA A 279 8.03 -4.28 -4.20
C ALA A 279 8.77 -5.57 -4.59
N VAL A 280 8.85 -6.52 -3.65
CA VAL A 280 9.52 -7.82 -3.85
C VAL A 280 8.78 -8.67 -4.88
N ARG A 281 7.45 -8.78 -4.76
CA ARG A 281 6.63 -9.55 -5.70
C ARG A 281 6.71 -8.98 -7.11
N CYS A 282 6.67 -7.66 -7.24
CA CYS A 282 6.83 -7.02 -8.55
C CYS A 282 8.21 -7.28 -9.17
N ALA A 283 9.27 -7.29 -8.36
CA ALA A 283 10.61 -7.66 -8.82
C ALA A 283 10.69 -9.12 -9.27
N GLY A 284 10.02 -10.04 -8.55
CA GLY A 284 9.96 -11.45 -8.90
C GLY A 284 9.21 -11.72 -10.20
N PHE A 285 8.01 -11.15 -10.33
CA PHE A 285 7.09 -11.42 -11.44
C PHE A 285 7.40 -10.67 -12.73
N TYR A 286 7.72 -9.39 -12.64
CA TYR A 286 7.69 -8.51 -13.81
C TYR A 286 9.07 -8.07 -14.29
N LEU A 287 10.08 -8.10 -13.42
CA LEU A 287 11.39 -7.55 -13.73
C LEU A 287 12.33 -8.61 -14.30
N ARG A 288 12.84 -8.40 -15.51
CA ARG A 288 13.82 -9.31 -16.13
C ARG A 288 15.15 -9.35 -15.38
N ALA A 289 15.97 -10.36 -15.66
CA ALA A 289 17.37 -10.39 -15.20
C ALA A 289 18.13 -9.14 -15.72
N GLY A 290 18.85 -8.45 -14.83
CA GLY A 290 19.52 -7.18 -15.15
C GLY A 290 18.58 -5.97 -15.23
N GLY A 291 17.27 -6.17 -15.10
CA GLY A 291 16.28 -5.09 -15.08
C GLY A 291 16.41 -4.21 -13.84
N ARG A 292 15.94 -2.96 -13.94
CA ARG A 292 16.01 -1.95 -12.88
C ARG A 292 14.66 -1.75 -12.18
N ILE A 293 14.72 -1.43 -10.90
CA ILE A 293 13.54 -1.14 -10.08
C ILE A 293 13.70 0.19 -9.37
N ALA A 294 12.62 0.97 -9.30
CA ALA A 294 12.57 2.18 -8.49
C ALA A 294 11.21 2.35 -7.82
N PHE A 295 11.17 2.41 -6.48
CA PHE A 295 9.92 2.56 -5.75
C PHE A 295 9.97 3.69 -4.74
N VAL A 296 8.86 4.42 -4.64
CA VAL A 296 8.59 5.38 -3.56
C VAL A 296 8.03 4.61 -2.37
N LEU A 297 8.73 4.63 -1.26
CA LEU A 297 8.41 3.85 -0.05
C LEU A 297 8.27 4.79 1.16
N PRO A 298 7.60 4.35 2.24
CA PRO A 298 7.64 5.07 3.50
C PRO A 298 9.10 5.17 3.98
N PHE A 299 9.48 6.29 4.59
CA PHE A 299 10.81 6.47 5.19
C PHE A 299 11.16 5.40 6.23
N ALA A 300 10.14 4.77 6.82
CA ALA A 300 10.27 3.60 7.68
C ALA A 300 11.04 2.43 7.04
N ALA A 301 11.05 2.33 5.70
CA ALA A 301 11.83 1.34 4.95
C ALA A 301 13.33 1.38 5.30
N LEU A 302 13.85 2.57 5.58
CA LEU A 302 15.26 2.79 5.89
C LEU A 302 15.59 2.58 7.36
N THR A 303 14.63 2.85 8.26
CA THR A 303 14.90 3.02 9.69
C THR A 303 14.29 1.95 10.59
N ARG A 304 13.24 1.24 10.15
CA ARG A 304 12.47 0.35 11.03
C ARG A 304 12.78 -1.13 10.79
N GLY A 305 12.69 -1.91 11.88
CA GLY A 305 13.05 -3.33 11.89
C GLY A 305 12.21 -4.19 10.95
N GLN A 306 10.92 -3.87 10.75
CA GLN A 306 10.05 -4.64 9.84
C GLN A 306 10.49 -4.63 8.36
N PHE A 307 11.38 -3.70 7.97
CA PHE A 307 11.92 -3.60 6.62
C PHE A 307 13.35 -4.14 6.49
N GLU A 308 13.90 -4.77 7.54
CA GLU A 308 15.28 -5.29 7.55
C GLU A 308 15.55 -6.23 6.36
N LYS A 309 14.64 -7.17 6.09
CA LYS A 309 14.75 -8.09 4.94
C LYS A 309 14.72 -7.34 3.61
N LEU A 310 13.91 -6.30 3.49
CA LEU A 310 13.86 -5.46 2.30
C LEU A 310 15.21 -4.80 2.04
N ARG A 311 15.83 -4.22 3.08
CA ARG A 311 17.14 -3.54 2.99
C ARG A 311 18.25 -4.47 2.52
N ASN A 312 18.19 -5.76 2.85
CA ASN A 312 19.19 -6.75 2.42
C ASN A 312 19.07 -7.17 0.94
N GLY A 313 17.89 -7.00 0.32
CA GLY A 313 17.67 -7.27 -1.11
C GLY A 313 17.63 -8.74 -1.51
N SER A 314 17.69 -9.68 -0.57
CA SER A 314 17.76 -11.13 -0.85
C SER A 314 16.42 -11.83 -0.56
N PHE A 315 15.63 -12.04 -1.61
CA PHE A 315 14.30 -12.68 -1.55
C PHE A 315 14.32 -14.04 -2.26
N PHE A 316 13.24 -14.81 -2.11
CA PHE A 316 13.13 -16.11 -2.79
C PHE A 316 12.97 -15.92 -4.32
N SER A 317 12.01 -15.10 -4.75
CA SER A 317 11.73 -14.87 -6.18
C SER A 317 12.72 -13.94 -6.89
N ALA A 318 13.45 -13.10 -6.14
CA ALA A 318 14.37 -12.12 -6.72
C ALA A 318 15.54 -11.79 -5.80
N LYS A 319 16.70 -11.52 -6.39
CA LYS A 319 17.84 -10.87 -5.72
C LYS A 319 18.01 -9.48 -6.31
N ILE A 320 17.94 -8.47 -5.45
CA ILE A 320 18.05 -7.07 -5.81
C ILE A 320 19.37 -6.53 -5.27
N ALA A 321 20.16 -5.93 -6.15
CA ALA A 321 21.27 -5.10 -5.77
C ALA A 321 20.78 -3.66 -5.66
N TRP A 322 20.64 -3.15 -4.43
CA TRP A 322 20.28 -1.74 -4.21
C TRP A 322 21.45 -0.84 -4.61
N GLU A 323 21.18 0.12 -5.49
CA GLU A 323 22.19 0.99 -6.12
C GLU A 323 22.18 2.40 -5.51
N GLU A 324 20.99 2.98 -5.27
CA GLU A 324 20.84 4.35 -4.80
C GLU A 324 19.60 4.48 -3.90
N VAL A 325 19.65 5.40 -2.94
CA VAL A 325 18.51 5.74 -2.08
C VAL A 325 18.41 7.25 -1.96
N TRP A 326 17.19 7.78 -2.12
CA TRP A 326 16.85 9.18 -1.89
C TRP A 326 16.00 9.29 -0.63
N THR A 327 16.25 10.30 0.19
CA THR A 327 15.50 10.52 1.43
C THR A 327 14.75 11.85 1.42
N MET A 328 13.47 11.81 1.79
CA MET A 328 12.61 12.97 2.03
C MET A 328 11.93 12.77 3.39
N ASP A 329 12.62 13.16 4.46
CA ASP A 329 12.11 13.08 5.82
C ASP A 329 11.14 14.24 6.14
N ASP A 330 10.86 14.49 7.42
CA ASP A 330 9.99 15.60 7.84
C ASP A 330 10.53 16.99 7.46
N SER A 331 11.80 17.10 7.00
CA SER A 331 12.37 18.34 6.51
C SER A 331 11.95 18.72 5.09
N VAL A 332 11.22 17.83 4.38
CA VAL A 332 10.65 18.11 3.05
C VAL A 332 9.14 18.22 3.15
N GLN A 333 8.62 19.45 3.12
CA GLN A 333 7.19 19.72 3.26
C GLN A 333 6.73 20.90 2.40
N PRO A 334 5.49 20.89 1.89
CA PRO A 334 4.57 19.75 1.80
C PRO A 334 4.97 18.79 0.68
N LEU A 335 4.89 17.47 0.93
CA LEU A 335 5.09 16.44 -0.11
C LEU A 335 4.11 15.26 0.10
N PHE A 336 4.49 14.30 0.95
CA PHE A 336 3.61 13.22 1.39
C PHE A 336 3.15 13.45 2.84
N PRO A 337 1.97 12.96 3.24
CA PRO A 337 1.51 13.02 4.62
C PRO A 337 2.40 12.27 5.61
N VAL A 338 3.21 11.34 5.11
CA VAL A 338 4.18 10.55 5.86
C VAL A 338 5.53 10.70 5.16
N PRO A 339 6.64 10.88 5.91
CA PRO A 339 7.99 10.85 5.38
C PRO A 339 8.23 9.70 4.41
N SER A 340 9.01 9.95 3.37
CA SER A 340 9.19 9.02 2.25
C SER A 340 10.66 8.85 1.87
N CYS A 341 10.94 7.79 1.13
CA CYS A 341 12.21 7.59 0.47
C CYS A 341 11.99 6.97 -0.90
N VAL A 342 12.94 7.14 -1.81
CA VAL A 342 12.95 6.44 -3.09
C VAL A 342 14.12 5.47 -3.10
N VAL A 343 13.88 4.22 -3.44
CA VAL A 343 14.93 3.20 -3.52
C VAL A 343 15.11 2.78 -4.97
N PHE A 344 16.36 2.66 -5.41
CA PHE A 344 16.74 2.24 -6.76
C PHE A 344 17.59 0.98 -6.66
N GLY A 345 17.32 0.01 -7.52
CA GLY A 345 18.10 -1.22 -7.56
C GLY A 345 18.03 -1.92 -8.90
N ARG A 346 18.75 -3.04 -8.99
CA ARG A 346 18.80 -3.91 -10.16
C ARG A 346 18.63 -5.36 -9.78
N ARG A 347 17.86 -6.12 -10.56
CA ARG A 347 17.77 -7.57 -10.42
C ARG A 347 19.09 -8.19 -10.88
N GLN A 348 19.78 -8.90 -9.99
CA GLN A 348 21.07 -9.53 -10.25
C GLN A 348 21.08 -10.96 -9.71
N ALA A 349 22.17 -11.70 -9.97
CA ALA A 349 22.36 -13.03 -9.38
C ALA A 349 22.68 -12.95 -7.87
N ARG A 350 23.34 -11.87 -7.44
CA ARG A 350 23.69 -11.61 -6.04
C ARG A 350 22.97 -10.37 -5.55
N ALA A 351 22.40 -10.45 -4.35
CA ALA A 351 21.80 -9.30 -3.70
C ALA A 351 22.89 -8.35 -3.16
N LYS A 352 22.56 -7.06 -3.08
CA LYS A 352 23.38 -6.05 -2.42
C LYS A 352 22.47 -5.23 -1.52
N ALA A 353 22.86 -5.08 -0.26
CA ALA A 353 22.12 -4.29 0.70
C ALA A 353 22.06 -2.80 0.28
N MET A 354 21.08 -2.08 0.82
CA MET A 354 20.97 -0.64 0.61
C MET A 354 22.27 0.08 1.00
N PRO A 355 22.71 1.08 0.22
CA PRO A 355 23.96 1.78 0.49
C PRO A 355 23.92 2.56 1.82
N ASP A 356 25.07 2.68 2.48
CA ASP A 356 25.21 3.48 3.70
C ASP A 356 25.28 4.98 3.43
N LYS A 357 25.40 5.37 2.16
CA LYS A 357 25.31 6.74 1.69
C LYS A 357 24.05 6.94 0.87
N VAL A 358 23.38 8.06 1.07
CA VAL A 358 22.11 8.40 0.45
C VAL A 358 22.15 9.80 -0.15
N ARG A 359 21.19 10.09 -1.03
CA ARG A 359 20.90 11.45 -1.49
C ARG A 359 19.81 12.05 -0.62
N ALA A 360 20.17 12.98 0.25
CA ALA A 360 19.23 13.60 1.17
C ALA A 360 18.66 14.90 0.62
N TYR A 361 17.33 14.98 0.56
CA TYR A 361 16.59 16.19 0.22
C TYR A 361 16.09 16.85 1.50
N SER A 362 16.12 18.18 1.53
CA SER A 362 15.56 19.01 2.59
C SER A 362 15.07 20.33 2.02
N GLY A 363 14.05 20.94 2.61
CA GLY A 363 13.54 22.24 2.17
C GLY A 363 12.02 22.32 2.19
N THR A 364 11.50 23.54 2.06
CA THR A 364 10.06 23.79 2.10
C THR A 364 9.56 24.14 0.71
N LEU A 365 8.67 23.31 0.18
CA LEU A 365 7.98 23.55 -1.09
C LEU A 365 6.85 24.58 -0.87
N PRO A 366 6.51 25.38 -1.89
CA PRO A 366 5.41 26.34 -1.78
C PRO A 366 4.02 25.64 -1.76
N TYR A 367 3.89 24.46 -2.39
CA TYR A 367 2.67 23.66 -2.42
C TYR A 367 2.96 22.18 -2.76
N ARG A 368 1.99 21.29 -2.51
CA ARG A 368 2.14 19.83 -2.41
C ARG A 368 2.52 19.10 -3.70
N ASP A 369 2.26 19.72 -4.85
CA ASP A 369 2.56 19.18 -6.18
C ASP A 369 3.32 20.25 -7.01
N ALA A 370 4.34 20.84 -6.39
CA ALA A 370 5.21 21.81 -7.05
C ALA A 370 5.89 21.20 -8.29
N HIS A 371 5.90 21.94 -9.39
CA HIS A 371 6.63 21.56 -10.60
C HIS A 371 8.13 21.43 -10.31
N GLU A 372 8.82 20.59 -11.08
CA GLU A 372 10.25 20.28 -10.91
C GLU A 372 11.12 21.55 -10.82
N GLU A 373 10.91 22.53 -11.70
CA GLU A 373 11.63 23.82 -11.67
C GLU A 373 11.45 24.61 -10.37
N ILE A 374 10.29 24.49 -9.74
CA ILE A 374 9.99 25.14 -8.45
C ILE A 374 10.61 24.32 -7.32
N ALA A 375 10.51 22.99 -7.39
CA ALA A 375 11.11 22.10 -6.40
C ALA A 375 12.63 22.28 -6.35
N ASP A 376 13.30 22.35 -7.50
CA ASP A 376 14.76 22.53 -7.60
C ASP A 376 15.25 23.85 -6.98
N LYS A 377 14.43 24.90 -7.00
CA LYS A 377 14.75 26.19 -6.37
C LYS A 377 14.61 26.16 -4.85
N HIS A 378 13.76 25.29 -4.31
CA HIS A 378 13.40 25.27 -2.90
C HIS A 378 14.03 24.12 -2.11
N LEU A 379 14.46 23.06 -2.79
CA LEU A 379 15.05 21.88 -2.18
C LEU A 379 16.57 21.95 -2.24
N LYS A 380 17.20 21.66 -1.10
CA LYS A 380 18.64 21.42 -0.99
C LYS A 380 18.90 19.93 -1.09
N VAL A 381 19.89 19.56 -1.90
CA VAL A 381 20.29 18.17 -2.12
C VAL A 381 21.69 17.95 -1.56
N GLN A 382 21.80 17.13 -0.53
CA GLN A 382 23.07 16.63 -0.03
C GLN A 382 23.34 15.26 -0.66
N LYS A 383 24.37 15.19 -1.50
CA LYS A 383 24.90 13.93 -2.01
C LYS A 383 25.77 13.27 -0.93
N ASP A 384 25.80 11.95 -0.93
CA ASP A 384 26.63 11.14 -0.02
C ASP A 384 26.37 11.38 1.47
N ALA A 385 25.16 11.79 1.83
CA ALA A 385 24.74 11.91 3.23
C ALA A 385 24.73 10.52 3.90
N PRO A 386 25.05 10.42 5.20
CA PRO A 386 24.94 9.15 5.90
C PRO A 386 23.50 8.66 5.91
N ARG A 387 23.28 7.36 5.64
CA ARG A 387 21.96 6.74 5.72
C ARG A 387 21.42 6.91 7.15
N PRO A 388 20.12 7.25 7.30
CA PRO A 388 19.50 7.40 8.62
C PRO A 388 19.73 6.17 9.50
N ALA A 389 20.04 6.40 10.76
CA ALA A 389 20.29 5.33 11.72
C ALA A 389 19.07 4.42 11.86
N GLU A 390 19.30 3.12 11.79
CA GLU A 390 18.28 2.13 12.09
C GLU A 390 17.89 2.24 13.56
N GLY A 391 16.59 2.13 13.86
CA GLY A 391 16.11 2.11 15.23
C GLY A 391 16.74 0.94 15.98
N LYS A 392 17.71 1.21 16.85
CA LYS A 392 18.29 0.20 17.74
C LYS A 392 17.23 -0.23 18.75
N PHE A 393 16.77 -1.47 18.63
CA PHE A 393 15.89 -2.09 19.63
C PHE A 393 16.67 -2.81 20.74
N THR A 394 17.99 -2.92 20.55
CA THR A 394 18.99 -3.28 21.55
C THR A 394 19.42 -2.00 22.28
N GLY A 395 19.16 -1.97 23.58
CA GLY A 395 19.09 -0.73 24.36
C GLY A 395 17.70 -0.58 24.96
N GLY A 396 17.48 -1.23 26.09
CA GLY A 396 16.37 -0.90 26.97
C GLY A 396 16.79 0.19 27.93
N SER A 397 15.83 0.98 28.42
CA SER A 397 16.00 1.63 29.71
C SER A 397 16.44 0.58 30.74
N ALA A 398 17.26 0.95 31.73
CA ALA A 398 17.56 0.08 32.87
C ALA A 398 16.28 -0.45 33.56
N TYR A 399 15.17 0.27 33.40
CA TYR A 399 13.84 -0.12 33.89
C TYR A 399 13.07 -1.06 32.96
N ARG A 400 13.61 -1.48 31.81
CA ARG A 400 12.90 -2.30 30.82
C ARG A 400 12.44 -3.63 31.40
N GLU A 401 13.27 -4.26 32.22
CA GLU A 401 12.93 -5.52 32.90
C GLU A 401 11.96 -5.32 34.07
N ALA A 402 11.95 -4.11 34.65
CA ALA A 402 10.98 -3.70 35.67
C ALA A 402 9.61 -3.34 35.07
N PHE A 403 9.52 -3.06 33.78
CA PHE A 403 8.29 -2.67 33.11
C PHE A 403 7.48 -3.90 32.66
N ARG A 404 6.50 -4.29 33.46
CA ARG A 404 5.63 -5.47 33.20
C ARG A 404 4.37 -5.13 32.39
N GLN A 405 3.84 -3.91 32.56
CA GLN A 405 2.65 -3.40 31.87
C GLN A 405 2.65 -1.87 31.97
N GLY A 406 2.32 -1.17 30.87
CA GLY A 406 2.17 0.29 30.92
C GLY A 406 0.97 0.72 31.76
N ALA A 407 1.06 1.89 32.40
CA ALA A 407 -0.04 2.44 33.18
C ALA A 407 -1.27 2.67 32.29
N THR A 408 -2.32 1.90 32.53
CA THR A 408 -3.62 2.10 31.87
C THR A 408 -4.43 3.07 32.73
N LEU A 409 -4.48 4.34 32.34
CA LEU A 409 -5.27 5.36 33.04
C LEU A 409 -6.75 5.20 32.67
N VAL A 410 -7.60 4.95 33.66
CA VAL A 410 -9.06 4.85 33.51
C VAL A 410 -9.76 5.54 34.68
N PRO A 411 -10.82 6.34 34.44
CA PRO A 411 -11.37 6.69 33.13
C PRO A 411 -10.53 7.76 32.39
N ARG A 412 -10.21 7.49 31.12
CA ARG A 412 -9.29 8.31 30.31
C ARG A 412 -9.71 9.78 30.20
N MET A 413 -11.01 10.06 30.23
CA MET A 413 -11.58 11.42 30.15
C MET A 413 -11.12 12.36 31.28
N LEU A 414 -10.63 11.83 32.41
CA LEU A 414 -10.11 12.62 33.52
C LEU A 414 -8.63 13.00 33.36
N CYS A 415 -7.89 12.23 32.55
CA CYS A 415 -6.44 12.39 32.42
C CYS A 415 -6.01 12.83 31.02
N LEU A 416 -6.90 12.75 30.02
CA LEU A 416 -6.62 13.09 28.63
C LEU A 416 -7.60 14.16 28.15
N VAL A 417 -7.05 15.21 27.55
CA VAL A 417 -7.80 16.30 26.92
C VAL A 417 -7.42 16.42 25.45
N GLU A 418 -8.33 16.98 24.66
CA GLU A 418 -8.09 17.39 23.28
C GLU A 418 -8.38 18.87 23.11
N ARG A 419 -7.67 19.53 22.19
CA ARG A 419 -7.90 20.94 21.91
C ARG A 419 -9.21 21.07 21.13
N LYS A 420 -10.08 21.97 21.59
CA LYS A 420 -11.26 22.35 20.83
C LYS A 420 -10.88 23.54 19.95
N SER A 421 -11.11 23.44 18.65
CA SER A 421 -11.04 24.61 17.78
C SER A 421 -12.12 25.60 18.21
N ALA A 422 -11.74 26.83 18.58
CA ALA A 422 -12.70 27.93 18.58
C ALA A 422 -12.92 28.35 17.12
N GLY A 423 -14.07 28.98 16.86
CA GLY A 423 -14.48 29.42 15.52
C GLY A 423 -13.53 30.44 14.88
N ARG A 424 -14.03 31.15 13.86
CA ARG A 424 -13.24 32.00 12.93
C ARG A 424 -12.30 33.05 13.56
N LEU A 425 -12.42 33.36 14.85
CA LEU A 425 -11.62 34.35 15.57
C LEU A 425 -10.38 33.78 16.28
N GLY A 426 -10.12 32.47 16.17
CA GLY A 426 -8.94 31.81 16.76
C GLY A 426 -9.04 31.62 18.28
N THR A 427 -8.09 30.87 18.84
CA THR A 427 -7.93 30.68 20.30
C THR A 427 -6.67 31.35 20.79
N ASP A 428 -6.69 31.83 22.03
CA ASP A 428 -5.50 32.28 22.74
C ASP A 428 -4.48 31.12 22.80
N GLN A 429 -3.31 31.30 22.17
CA GLN A 429 -2.26 30.29 22.13
C GLN A 429 -1.58 30.04 23.49
N ALA A 430 -1.67 31.00 24.41
CA ALA A 430 -1.16 30.89 25.76
C ALA A 430 -2.15 30.15 26.69
N ALA A 431 -3.44 30.13 26.34
CA ALA A 431 -4.49 29.44 27.09
C ALA A 431 -5.48 28.67 26.17
N PRO A 432 -5.04 27.59 25.51
CA PRO A 432 -5.88 26.87 24.56
C PRO A 432 -7.11 26.27 25.25
N PHE A 433 -8.26 26.38 24.58
CA PHE A 433 -9.48 25.73 25.04
C PHE A 433 -9.37 24.22 24.84
N VAL A 434 -9.57 23.46 25.91
CA VAL A 434 -9.46 22.00 25.90
C VAL A 434 -10.72 21.35 26.45
N VAL A 435 -11.05 20.19 25.90
CA VAL A 435 -12.16 19.34 26.34
C VAL A 435 -11.64 17.96 26.70
N SER A 436 -12.27 17.27 27.65
CA SER A 436 -11.98 15.87 27.94
C SER A 436 -12.07 15.02 26.67
N ARG A 437 -11.01 14.26 26.36
CA ARG A 437 -10.99 13.35 25.22
C ARG A 437 -11.89 12.15 25.52
N ARG A 438 -12.88 11.91 24.67
CA ARG A 438 -13.83 10.79 24.80
C ARG A 438 -13.45 9.60 23.92
N SER A 439 -13.79 8.40 24.35
CA SER A 439 -13.64 7.18 23.52
C SER A 439 -14.77 6.19 23.74
N SER A 440 -15.06 5.38 22.71
CA SER A 440 -16.02 4.26 22.79
C SER A 440 -15.60 3.14 23.76
N GLN A 441 -14.37 3.19 24.28
CA GLN A 441 -13.86 2.24 25.28
C GLN A 441 -14.19 2.64 26.74
N GLU A 442 -14.92 3.74 26.96
CA GLU A 442 -15.34 4.17 28.30
C GLU A 442 -16.45 3.29 28.88
N LYS A 443 -16.23 2.78 30.10
CA LYS A 443 -17.23 2.00 30.86
C LYS A 443 -17.96 2.89 31.87
N LYS A 444 -19.17 2.49 32.30
CA LYS A 444 -19.94 3.18 33.35
C LYS A 444 -19.09 3.36 34.63
N PRO A 445 -19.11 4.54 35.29
CA PRO A 445 -20.00 5.68 35.07
C PRO A 445 -19.45 6.76 34.11
N GLY A 446 -18.23 6.61 33.59
CA GLY A 446 -17.57 7.63 32.75
C GLY A 446 -18.32 7.93 31.45
N ASN A 447 -18.90 6.91 30.82
CA ASN A 447 -19.71 7.07 29.62
C ASN A 447 -21.02 7.87 29.86
N CYS A 448 -21.53 7.92 31.09
CA CYS A 448 -22.72 8.68 31.49
C CYS A 448 -22.39 10.11 31.99
N SER A 449 -21.11 10.46 32.12
CA SER A 449 -20.67 11.77 32.62
C SER A 449 -20.48 12.76 31.45
N LYS A 450 -20.87 14.04 31.63
CA LYS A 450 -20.61 15.10 30.62
C LYS A 450 -19.10 15.39 30.51
N ALA A 451 -18.65 15.75 29.30
CA ALA A 451 -17.27 16.17 29.08
C ALA A 451 -16.98 17.51 29.79
N TRP A 452 -15.79 17.65 30.36
CA TRP A 452 -15.36 18.87 31.04
C TRP A 452 -14.72 19.82 30.04
N ASN A 453 -15.09 21.10 30.07
CA ASN A 453 -14.55 22.15 29.22
C ASN A 453 -13.81 23.17 30.09
N ILE A 454 -12.53 23.40 29.81
CA ILE A 454 -11.69 24.35 30.56
C ILE A 454 -10.80 25.14 29.59
N ALA A 455 -10.68 26.45 29.82
CA ALA A 455 -9.60 27.26 29.29
C ALA A 455 -8.38 27.08 30.21
N SER A 456 -7.29 26.49 29.72
CA SER A 456 -6.12 26.17 30.54
C SER A 456 -4.88 26.94 30.08
N LYS A 457 -4.23 27.65 30.99
CA LYS A 457 -2.91 28.27 30.73
C LYS A 457 -1.87 27.17 30.48
N ARG A 458 -0.98 27.35 29.49
CA ARG A 458 0.06 26.38 29.07
C ARG A 458 0.83 25.73 30.23
N SER A 459 1.00 26.43 31.35
CA SER A 459 1.79 26.01 32.52
C SER A 459 0.99 25.23 33.58
N PHE A 460 -0.33 25.09 33.44
CA PHE A 460 -1.20 24.37 34.38
C PHE A 460 -1.67 23.04 33.78
N PHE A 461 -0.76 22.06 33.72
CA PHE A 461 -1.14 20.65 33.83
C PHE A 461 -0.92 20.25 35.30
N VAL A 462 -1.85 20.68 36.17
CA VAL A 462 -1.78 20.36 37.61
C VAL A 462 -2.11 18.87 37.80
N PRO A 463 -1.41 18.16 38.71
CA PRO A 463 -1.78 16.80 39.08
C PRO A 463 -3.21 16.83 39.63
N CYS A 464 -4.05 15.89 39.23
CA CYS A 464 -5.33 15.69 39.91
C CYS A 464 -5.10 15.75 41.43
N CYS A 465 -5.77 16.68 42.12
CA CYS A 465 -5.88 16.64 43.57
C CYS A 465 -6.43 15.26 43.94
N TRP A 466 -5.56 14.37 44.42
CA TRP A 466 -5.99 13.24 45.20
C TRP A 466 -6.60 13.84 46.46
N ALA A 467 -7.92 13.76 46.58
CA ALA A 467 -8.56 13.96 47.87
C ALA A 467 -7.86 13.06 48.89
N ARG A 468 -7.42 13.66 49.99
CA ARG A 468 -6.73 13.08 51.14
C ARG A 468 -7.02 11.57 51.31
N VAL A 469 -6.14 10.70 50.81
CA VAL A 469 -6.14 9.27 51.17
C VAL A 469 -5.17 9.13 52.33
N SER A 470 -5.69 9.19 53.56
CA SER A 470 -4.93 8.81 54.74
C SER A 470 -4.78 7.29 54.78
N CYS A 471 -3.63 6.77 54.35
CA CYS A 471 -3.24 5.38 54.61
C CYS A 471 -2.75 5.27 56.06
N ARG A 472 -3.52 4.60 56.93
CA ARG A 472 -2.97 4.06 58.18
C ARG A 472 -2.22 2.78 57.83
N PHE A 473 -0.89 2.79 57.95
CA PHE A 473 -0.11 1.56 58.00
C PHE A 473 -0.27 0.95 59.39
N GLY A 474 -1.09 -0.10 59.49
CA GLY A 474 -1.10 -1.01 60.63
C GLY A 474 -0.02 -2.08 60.43
N SER A 475 0.85 -2.20 61.43
CA SER A 475 1.93 -3.18 61.53
C SER A 475 1.42 -4.62 61.70
N SER A 476 2.23 -5.56 61.21
CA SER A 476 2.21 -7.02 61.42
C SER A 476 1.19 -7.85 60.61
N VAL A 477 1.71 -8.70 59.71
CA VAL A 477 1.67 -10.18 59.75
C VAL A 477 2.15 -10.71 58.38
N ARG A 478 3.13 -11.62 58.40
CA ARG A 478 3.54 -12.43 57.24
C ARG A 478 2.43 -13.45 56.92
N SER A 479 1.94 -13.51 55.68
CA SER A 479 1.61 -14.77 54.98
C SER A 479 1.18 -14.52 53.52
N ARG A 480 1.16 -15.61 52.76
CA ARG A 480 1.16 -15.76 51.29
C ARG A 480 -0.02 -15.10 50.55
N ALA A 481 0.27 -14.77 49.29
CA ALA A 481 -0.63 -14.80 48.13
C ALA A 481 -1.98 -14.08 48.24
N SER A 482 -2.05 -12.89 47.66
CA SER A 482 -3.10 -12.50 46.69
C SER A 482 -2.90 -11.04 46.27
N CYS A 483 -2.93 -10.80 44.97
CA CYS A 483 -2.86 -9.47 44.38
C CYS A 483 -4.29 -8.87 44.36
N PRO A 484 -4.60 -7.75 45.03
CA PRO A 484 -5.89 -7.11 44.87
C PRO A 484 -5.83 -6.15 43.67
N SER A 485 -6.08 -6.71 42.49
CA SER A 485 -6.40 -5.93 41.29
C SER A 485 -7.82 -5.36 41.41
N ARG A 486 -7.99 -4.17 42.01
CA ARG A 486 -9.06 -3.17 41.76
C ARG A 486 -9.07 -2.14 42.88
N ILE A 487 -8.72 -0.90 42.57
CA ILE A 487 -9.09 0.26 43.39
C ILE A 487 -10.54 0.61 43.02
N LYS A 488 -11.48 0.35 43.94
CA LYS A 488 -12.88 0.82 43.84
C LYS A 488 -12.94 2.25 44.39
N VAL A 489 -13.30 3.21 43.55
CA VAL A 489 -13.62 4.58 43.97
C VAL A 489 -15.13 4.66 44.17
N THR A 490 -15.59 4.86 45.41
CA THR A 490 -16.97 5.23 45.73
C THR A 490 -17.06 6.75 45.81
N CYS A 491 -17.97 7.35 45.04
CA CYS A 491 -18.18 8.80 45.02
C CYS A 491 -19.40 9.12 45.90
N SER A 492 -19.22 9.84 47.01
CA SER A 492 -20.35 10.45 47.74
C SER A 492 -20.50 11.91 47.31
N THR A 493 -21.72 12.30 46.95
CA THR A 493 -22.09 13.65 46.56
C THR A 493 -22.33 14.51 47.80
N ARG A 494 -21.40 15.41 48.12
CA ARG A 494 -21.71 16.64 48.89
C ARG A 494 -21.30 17.87 48.09
N ARG A 495 -22.25 18.80 47.96
CA ARG A 495 -22.14 20.11 47.31
C ARG A 495 -20.93 20.88 47.85
N LEU A 496 -20.16 21.50 46.96
CA LEU A 496 -19.22 22.57 47.30
C LEU A 496 -19.61 23.82 46.49
N LEU A 497 -19.92 24.89 47.23
CA LEU A 497 -20.26 26.24 46.76
C LEU A 497 -19.04 26.96 46.15
N PRO A 498 -19.23 27.99 45.30
CA PRO A 498 -18.14 28.71 44.65
C PRO A 498 -17.54 29.77 45.59
N ILE A 499 -16.21 29.85 45.66
CA ILE A 499 -15.50 30.94 46.37
C ILE A 499 -14.93 31.90 45.33
N ALA A 500 -15.32 33.18 45.47
CA ALA A 500 -14.88 34.33 44.71
C ALA A 500 -13.48 34.84 45.15
N ALA A 501 -12.88 35.64 44.27
CA ALA A 501 -11.53 36.20 44.37
C ALA A 501 -11.32 37.19 45.54
N ASN A 502 -10.14 37.18 46.19
CA ASN A 502 -9.43 38.41 46.56
C ASN A 502 -7.96 38.20 47.02
N ARG A 503 -7.27 39.35 47.08
CA ARG A 503 -5.83 39.67 47.07
C ARG A 503 -4.93 39.19 48.23
N ALA A 504 -3.65 39.05 47.87
CA ALA A 504 -2.37 39.30 48.58
C ALA A 504 -2.29 39.32 50.13
N SER A 505 -1.38 38.50 50.68
CA SER A 505 -0.38 38.91 51.68
C SER A 505 0.69 37.83 51.91
N THR A 506 1.86 38.31 52.34
CA THR A 506 3.17 37.66 52.54
C THR A 506 3.27 36.82 53.82
N ALA A 507 3.86 35.61 53.77
CA ALA A 507 4.71 35.04 54.83
C ALA A 507 5.26 33.63 54.47
N GLY A 508 6.56 33.40 54.69
CA GLY A 508 7.12 32.11 55.15
C GLY A 508 7.59 31.10 54.09
N TRP A 509 8.82 31.25 53.59
CA TRP A 509 9.54 30.17 52.92
C TRP A 509 10.07 29.14 53.95
N ARG A 510 9.64 27.88 53.86
CA ARG A 510 10.45 26.72 54.26
C ARG A 510 10.50 25.73 53.11
N ARG A 511 11.70 25.53 52.56
CA ARG A 511 12.01 24.51 51.54
C ARG A 511 11.79 23.11 52.13
N ARG A 512 10.99 22.29 51.45
CA ARG A 512 11.20 20.84 51.37
C ARG A 512 11.15 20.44 49.91
N SER A 513 12.29 19.98 49.43
CA SER A 513 12.52 19.45 48.10
C SER A 513 11.91 18.06 47.98
N GLU A 514 10.94 17.88 47.10
CA GLU A 514 10.54 16.58 46.58
C GLU A 514 10.57 16.63 45.04
N PHE A 515 11.43 15.78 44.47
CA PHE A 515 11.60 15.59 43.03
C PHE A 515 10.35 14.92 42.45
N GLY A 516 9.63 15.62 41.58
CA GLY A 516 8.50 15.10 40.80
C GLY A 516 8.81 15.14 39.30
N MET A 517 8.82 13.97 38.67
CA MET A 517 9.14 13.75 37.26
C MET A 517 8.03 14.31 36.33
N MET A 518 8.43 15.19 35.40
CA MET A 518 7.56 15.78 34.36
C MET A 518 7.29 14.76 33.23
N ILE A 519 6.03 14.52 32.87
CA ILE A 519 5.67 13.92 31.58
C ILE A 519 4.94 14.96 30.75
N VAL A 520 5.67 15.56 29.81
CA VAL A 520 5.08 16.38 28.74
C VAL A 520 4.98 15.49 27.50
N LEU A 521 3.78 15.06 27.14
CA LEU A 521 3.52 14.53 25.81
C LEU A 521 3.38 15.72 24.85
N ARG A 522 4.51 16.17 24.28
CA ARG A 522 4.47 16.94 23.03
C ARG A 522 4.05 15.98 21.93
N LYS A 523 2.98 16.34 21.21
CA LYS A 523 2.62 15.69 19.95
C LYS A 523 3.67 15.98 18.90
#